data_AF-A0A1V5XCH7-F1
#
_entry.id   AF-A0A1V5XCH7-F1
#
_cell.length_a   1.000
_cell.length_b   1.000
_cell.length_c   1.000
_cell.angle_alpha   90.00
_cell.angle_beta   90.00
_cell.angle_gamma   90.00
#
_symmetry.space_group_name_H-M   'P 1'
#
loop_
_entity.id
_entity.type
_entity.pdbx_description
1 polymer ?
#
loop_
_entity_poly.entity_id
_entity_poly.type
_entity_poly.pdbx_seq_one_letter_code
_entity_poly.pdbx_strand_id
1 'polypeptide(L)'
;MKHICIGMLVGLFLIHCGSDDEGGAKPAGGTGGNGGASGQAGQGGEAGSGGSVETGGSSTGGSSVGGSAGTAGGGTVCDKRCEKTAELGCPNDAACVVLCQAAIDYAPWCSDIMTSFVSCSEARPISDWSCDASGHSALSASACQNEAQAGVSCLAMGPPGGMPDLTAECQATCQAMSSLPCAPKDCVSTCVDKIAHGPCAGAVGLVTVCGAKLTAADYQCVQNAPVPQDGKCSAEINLLAKCLQAHGG
;
A
#
# COMPACT_ATOMS: atom_id res chain seq x y z
N MET A 1 7.76 23.28 4.44
CA MET A 1 7.03 22.15 3.82
C MET A 1 5.75 21.97 4.62
N LYS A 2 4.58 22.23 4.03
CA LYS A 2 3.28 22.11 4.72
C LYS A 2 2.84 20.65 4.59
N HIS A 3 2.73 19.93 5.71
CA HIS A 3 2.20 18.57 5.71
C HIS A 3 0.68 18.63 5.51
N ILE A 4 0.21 18.01 4.43
CA ILE A 4 -1.20 17.92 4.07
C ILE A 4 -1.77 16.64 4.69
N CYS A 5 -2.47 16.78 5.80
CA CYS A 5 -3.31 15.72 6.38
C CYS A 5 -4.66 15.72 5.65
N ILE A 6 -4.88 14.75 4.78
CA ILE A 6 -6.20 14.48 4.18
C ILE A 6 -6.69 13.14 4.74
N GLY A 7 -7.52 13.24 5.79
CA GLY A 7 -8.42 12.19 6.24
C GLY A 7 -9.71 12.21 5.42
N MET A 8 -10.47 11.11 5.47
CA MET A 8 -11.60 10.75 4.59
C MET A 8 -11.11 10.18 3.25
N LEU A 9 -10.58 8.97 3.16
CA LEU A 9 -11.41 7.76 3.05
C LEU A 9 -10.62 6.48 3.42
N VAL A 10 -9.36 6.64 3.82
CA VAL A 10 -8.47 5.57 4.30
C VAL A 10 -8.57 5.49 5.85
N GLY A 11 -9.76 5.74 6.41
CA GLY A 11 -9.96 5.86 7.85
C GLY A 11 -9.70 4.58 8.65
N LEU A 12 -9.58 3.43 7.99
CA LEU A 12 -9.31 2.14 8.64
C LEU A 12 -7.83 1.71 8.64
N PHE A 13 -6.98 2.31 7.81
CA PHE A 13 -5.56 1.91 7.67
C PHE A 13 -4.59 3.08 7.70
N LEU A 14 -5.07 4.30 7.88
CA LEU A 14 -4.19 5.39 8.27
C LEU A 14 -3.82 5.18 9.73
N ILE A 15 -2.79 4.34 9.94
CA ILE A 15 -1.82 4.61 10.97
C ILE A 15 -1.51 6.10 10.82
N HIS A 16 -2.01 6.88 11.78
CA HIS A 16 -1.52 8.21 12.00
C HIS A 16 -0.02 8.06 12.19
N CYS A 17 0.78 8.29 11.13
CA CYS A 17 2.16 8.71 11.31
C CYS A 17 2.06 10.01 12.09
N GLY A 18 1.99 9.90 13.42
CA GLY A 18 2.11 11.00 14.34
C GLY A 18 3.37 11.73 13.94
N SER A 19 3.19 12.92 13.39
CA SER A 19 4.30 13.86 13.31
C SER A 19 4.47 14.33 14.74
N ASP A 20 5.42 13.74 15.46
CA ASP A 20 5.91 14.34 16.70
C ASP A 20 6.47 15.72 16.32
N ASP A 21 5.70 16.77 16.63
CA ASP A 21 6.12 18.16 16.55
C ASP A 21 7.22 18.41 17.60
N GLU A 22 8.44 17.95 17.33
CA GLU A 22 9.62 18.37 18.07
C GLU A 22 10.17 19.67 17.46
N GLY A 23 9.91 20.77 18.18
CA GLY A 23 10.89 21.80 18.51
C GLY A 23 11.73 22.39 17.38
N GLY A 24 11.40 23.62 16.98
CA GLY A 24 12.16 24.38 16.00
C GLY A 24 13.63 24.61 16.37
N ALA A 25 14.49 24.52 15.36
CA ALA A 25 15.79 25.20 15.31
C ALA A 25 15.99 25.81 13.92
N LYS A 26 16.22 27.12 13.87
CA LYS A 26 16.55 27.89 12.67
C LYS A 26 17.88 27.38 12.08
N PRO A 27 18.02 27.22 10.75
CA PRO A 27 19.33 27.14 10.14
C PRO A 27 19.96 28.53 10.11
N ALA A 28 20.97 28.74 10.95
CA ALA A 28 21.94 29.82 10.79
C ALA A 28 22.80 29.55 9.56
N GLY A 29 23.12 30.62 8.82
CA GLY A 29 23.90 30.57 7.59
C GLY A 29 25.30 29.98 7.75
N GLY A 30 25.77 29.38 6.67
CA GLY A 30 27.14 28.90 6.50
C GLY A 30 27.58 29.06 5.06
N THR A 31 28.30 30.14 4.80
CA THR A 31 29.07 30.42 3.58
C THR A 31 30.33 29.56 3.51
N GLY A 32 30.68 29.12 2.30
CA GLY A 32 32.08 28.96 1.89
C GLY A 32 32.57 27.53 1.65
N GLY A 33 33.18 27.32 0.47
CA GLY A 33 33.99 26.13 0.20
C GLY A 33 34.20 25.83 -1.28
N ASN A 34 35.07 26.59 -1.96
CA ASN A 34 35.73 26.14 -3.19
C ASN A 34 36.72 25.03 -2.86
N GLY A 35 36.79 23.98 -3.68
CA GLY A 35 37.85 22.97 -3.59
C GLY A 35 37.74 21.96 -4.73
N GLY A 36 38.52 22.15 -5.79
CA GLY A 36 38.64 21.18 -6.88
C GLY A 36 39.59 20.04 -6.53
N ALA A 37 39.46 18.93 -7.26
CA ALA A 37 40.58 18.06 -7.62
C ALA A 37 40.17 17.13 -8.77
N SER A 38 40.97 17.22 -9.83
CA SER A 38 41.12 16.29 -10.94
C SER A 38 41.69 14.93 -10.52
N GLY A 39 41.31 13.88 -11.25
CA GLY A 39 41.94 12.55 -11.25
C GLY A 39 40.86 11.46 -11.27
N GLN A 40 40.99 10.31 -11.93
CA GLN A 40 42.06 9.72 -12.71
C GLN A 40 41.44 8.51 -13.43
N ALA A 41 41.82 8.27 -14.69
CA ALA A 41 41.39 7.10 -15.46
C ALA A 41 41.94 5.81 -14.85
N GLY A 42 41.11 4.76 -14.81
CA GLY A 42 41.50 3.41 -14.43
C GLY A 42 40.90 2.39 -15.40
N GLN A 43 41.76 1.83 -16.26
CA GLN A 43 41.52 0.66 -17.10
C GLN A 43 41.75 -0.64 -16.30
N GLY A 44 41.08 -1.72 -16.71
CA GLY A 44 41.65 -3.09 -16.67
C GLY A 44 41.06 -4.07 -15.65
N GLY A 45 40.93 -5.34 -16.10
CA GLY A 45 40.59 -6.53 -15.29
C GLY A 45 39.39 -7.29 -15.88
N GLU A 46 39.56 -8.08 -16.94
CA GLU A 46 39.90 -9.52 -16.96
C GLU A 46 38.71 -10.46 -16.70
N ALA A 47 38.51 -11.36 -17.67
CA ALA A 47 37.51 -12.42 -17.68
C ALA A 47 37.96 -13.59 -16.79
N GLY A 48 37.16 -13.92 -15.79
CA GLY A 48 37.31 -15.13 -14.98
C GLY A 48 36.35 -16.23 -15.44
N SER A 49 36.91 -17.26 -16.08
CA SER A 49 36.26 -18.55 -16.29
C SER A 49 36.61 -19.49 -15.13
N GLY A 50 35.63 -20.20 -14.58
CA GLY A 50 35.88 -21.46 -13.86
C GLY A 50 35.13 -21.60 -12.55
N GLY A 51 34.37 -22.70 -12.42
CA GLY A 51 33.91 -23.21 -11.12
C GLY A 51 32.60 -23.97 -11.17
N SER A 52 32.61 -25.22 -11.65
CA SER A 52 31.63 -26.21 -11.23
C SER A 52 32.02 -26.74 -9.86
N VAL A 53 31.13 -26.63 -8.87
CA VAL A 53 31.17 -27.41 -7.64
C VAL A 53 29.76 -27.83 -7.24
N GLU A 54 29.62 -29.14 -7.07
CA GLU A 54 28.47 -29.83 -6.51
C GLU A 54 28.34 -29.58 -5.00
N THR A 55 27.19 -30.00 -4.47
CA THR A 55 26.97 -30.55 -3.12
C THR A 55 26.46 -29.60 -2.02
N GLY A 56 25.22 -29.86 -1.60
CA GLY A 56 24.86 -30.07 -0.20
C GLY A 56 24.85 -28.84 0.71
N GLY A 57 23.71 -28.15 0.77
CA GLY A 57 23.38 -27.21 1.84
C GLY A 57 22.18 -27.71 2.64
N SER A 58 22.43 -28.39 3.75
CA SER A 58 21.45 -28.59 4.82
C SER A 58 20.90 -27.24 5.28
N SER A 59 19.63 -26.96 5.03
CA SER A 59 18.92 -25.82 5.63
C SER A 59 18.55 -26.15 7.07
N THR A 60 19.49 -25.88 7.98
CA THR A 60 19.25 -25.82 9.42
C THR A 60 18.65 -24.46 9.77
N GLY A 61 17.46 -24.45 10.36
CA GLY A 61 17.02 -23.34 11.24
C GLY A 61 16.11 -22.28 10.61
N GLY A 62 14.91 -22.67 10.18
CA GLY A 62 13.76 -21.77 10.19
C GLY A 62 13.03 -21.95 11.51
N SER A 63 13.13 -20.98 12.41
CA SER A 63 12.39 -20.93 13.68
C SER A 63 10.92 -21.21 13.43
N SER A 64 10.51 -22.42 13.80
CA SER A 64 9.11 -22.80 13.92
C SER A 64 8.51 -21.93 15.01
N VAL A 65 7.70 -20.96 14.60
CA VAL A 65 6.69 -20.34 15.45
C VAL A 65 5.73 -21.46 15.83
N GLY A 66 6.05 -22.16 16.92
CA GLY A 66 5.17 -23.07 17.62
C GLY A 66 4.06 -22.28 18.30
N GLY A 67 3.15 -21.73 17.50
CA GLY A 67 1.87 -21.24 17.97
C GLY A 67 0.95 -22.44 18.13
N SER A 68 0.72 -22.85 19.38
CA SER A 68 -0.25 -23.89 19.73
C SER A 68 -1.58 -23.62 19.02
N ALA A 69 -1.95 -24.52 18.10
CA ALA A 69 -3.30 -24.62 17.55
C ALA A 69 -4.23 -25.13 18.67
N GLY A 70 -4.53 -24.26 19.63
CA GLY A 70 -5.62 -24.46 20.57
C GLY A 70 -6.92 -24.17 19.83
N THR A 71 -7.63 -25.23 19.48
CA THR A 71 -9.01 -25.17 18.96
C THR A 71 -9.94 -24.66 20.06
N ALA A 72 -10.07 -23.34 20.22
CA ALA A 72 -11.07 -22.72 21.08
C ALA A 72 -11.46 -21.35 20.50
N GLY A 73 -12.63 -21.27 19.88
CA GLY A 73 -13.19 -20.06 19.26
C GLY A 73 -13.00 -20.01 17.74
N GLY A 74 -13.94 -20.59 16.99
CA GLY A 74 -13.94 -20.70 15.52
C GLY A 74 -14.26 -19.39 14.78
N GLY A 75 -13.64 -18.28 15.15
CA GLY A 75 -13.74 -16.98 14.47
C GLY A 75 -12.56 -16.71 13.55
N THR A 76 -12.79 -15.89 12.52
CA THR A 76 -11.75 -15.30 11.67
C THR A 76 -10.81 -14.41 12.49
N VAL A 77 -9.65 -14.03 11.95
CA VAL A 77 -8.75 -13.07 12.61
C VAL A 77 -9.44 -11.72 12.88
N CYS A 78 -10.38 -11.33 12.01
CA CYS A 78 -11.20 -10.15 12.19
C CYS A 78 -12.17 -10.28 13.37
N ASP A 79 -12.82 -11.44 13.54
CA ASP A 79 -13.71 -11.68 14.68
C ASP A 79 -12.96 -11.50 16.01
N LYS A 80 -11.76 -12.11 16.11
CA LYS A 80 -10.93 -12.03 17.33
C LYS A 80 -10.46 -10.61 17.62
N ARG A 81 -10.00 -9.87 16.61
CA ARG A 81 -9.62 -8.46 16.75
C ARG A 81 -10.81 -7.61 17.23
N CYS A 82 -11.99 -7.82 16.65
CA CYS A 82 -13.17 -7.03 16.97
C CYS A 82 -13.75 -7.37 18.34
N GLU A 83 -13.74 -8.65 18.74
CA GLU A 83 -14.10 -9.06 20.10
C GLU A 83 -13.18 -8.40 21.13
N LYS A 84 -11.87 -8.39 20.89
CA LYS A 84 -10.89 -7.72 21.76
C LYS A 84 -11.17 -6.23 21.91
N THR A 85 -11.43 -5.53 20.81
CA THR A 85 -11.61 -4.07 20.80
C THR A 85 -13.00 -3.63 21.28
N ALA A 86 -13.98 -4.53 21.33
CA ALA A 86 -15.32 -4.23 21.82
C ALA A 86 -15.33 -3.71 23.28
N GLU A 87 -14.36 -4.11 24.11
CA GLU A 87 -14.21 -3.64 25.49
C GLU A 87 -13.98 -2.12 25.60
N LEU A 88 -13.48 -1.49 24.53
CA LEU A 88 -13.26 -0.03 24.48
C LEU A 88 -14.55 0.76 24.35
N GLY A 89 -15.64 0.11 23.89
CA GLY A 89 -16.93 0.78 23.68
C GLY A 89 -16.88 1.90 22.63
N CYS A 90 -16.01 1.79 21.62
CA CYS A 90 -15.89 2.81 20.58
C CYS A 90 -17.20 2.90 19.77
N PRO A 91 -17.78 4.10 19.60
CA PRO A 91 -19.17 4.25 19.12
C PRO A 91 -19.40 3.78 17.69
N ASN A 92 -18.35 3.70 16.86
CA ASN A 92 -18.46 3.35 15.44
C ASN A 92 -17.90 1.96 15.09
N ASP A 93 -17.62 1.10 16.08
CA ASP A 93 -17.10 -0.25 15.87
C ASP A 93 -18.17 -1.32 15.60
N ALA A 94 -19.44 -0.94 15.50
CA ALA A 94 -20.53 -1.87 15.17
C ALA A 94 -20.29 -2.63 13.84
N ALA A 95 -19.52 -2.05 12.92
CA ALA A 95 -19.14 -2.66 11.64
C ALA A 95 -17.71 -3.24 11.62
N CYS A 96 -17.06 -3.42 12.78
CA CYS A 96 -15.64 -3.78 12.86
C CYS A 96 -15.28 -5.01 12.02
N VAL A 97 -16.03 -6.11 12.13
CA VAL A 97 -15.73 -7.37 11.41
C VAL A 97 -15.84 -7.16 9.91
N VAL A 98 -16.92 -6.52 9.46
CA VAL A 98 -17.17 -6.25 8.04
C VAL A 98 -16.08 -5.37 7.44
N LEU A 99 -15.69 -4.31 8.15
CA LEU A 99 -14.65 -3.38 7.69
C LEU A 99 -13.27 -4.02 7.69
N CYS A 100 -12.97 -4.87 8.69
CA CYS A 100 -11.74 -5.64 8.75
C CYS A 100 -11.64 -6.61 7.57
N GLN A 101 -12.70 -7.37 7.28
CA GLN A 101 -12.72 -8.31 6.17
C GLN A 101 -12.65 -7.59 4.83
N ALA A 102 -13.41 -6.50 4.66
CA ALA A 102 -13.37 -5.68 3.45
C ALA A 102 -11.97 -5.14 3.15
N ALA A 103 -11.17 -4.85 4.18
CA ALA A 103 -9.81 -4.38 3.98
C ALA A 103 -8.81 -5.47 3.61
N ILE A 104 -8.98 -6.69 4.14
CA ILE A 104 -8.21 -7.85 3.69
C ILE A 104 -8.52 -8.15 2.23
N ASP A 105 -9.79 -8.04 1.84
CA ASP A 105 -10.28 -8.38 0.51
C ASP A 105 -10.15 -7.22 -0.50
N TYR A 106 -9.80 -6.01 -0.04
CA TYR A 106 -9.77 -4.79 -0.86
C TYR A 106 -8.80 -4.92 -2.04
N ALA A 107 -7.63 -5.51 -1.79
CA ALA A 107 -6.61 -5.83 -2.78
C ALA A 107 -6.24 -7.31 -2.61
N PRO A 108 -6.86 -8.23 -3.39
CA PRO A 108 -6.63 -9.67 -3.20
C PRO A 108 -5.16 -10.07 -3.30
N TRP A 109 -4.35 -9.36 -4.07
CA TRP A 109 -2.90 -9.59 -4.17
C TRP A 109 -2.10 -9.14 -2.94
N CYS A 110 -2.71 -8.42 -2.00
CA CYS A 110 -2.13 -8.02 -0.72
C CYS A 110 -2.77 -8.75 0.47
N SER A 111 -3.70 -9.69 0.26
CA SER A 111 -4.53 -10.29 1.32
C SER A 111 -3.70 -10.90 2.45
N ASP A 112 -2.61 -11.58 2.13
CA ASP A 112 -1.74 -12.23 3.12
C ASP A 112 -1.00 -11.21 3.99
N ILE A 113 -0.57 -10.11 3.37
CA ILE A 113 0.12 -9.00 4.07
C ILE A 113 -0.88 -8.26 4.97
N MET A 114 -2.09 -8.00 4.48
CA MET A 114 -3.14 -7.38 5.27
C MET A 114 -3.59 -8.28 6.42
N THR A 115 -3.70 -9.59 6.17
CA THR A 115 -3.99 -10.60 7.21
C THR A 115 -2.89 -10.63 8.27
N SER A 116 -1.62 -10.47 7.86
CA SER A 116 -0.48 -10.39 8.79
C SER A 116 -0.58 -9.15 9.69
N PHE A 117 -0.95 -8.00 9.13
CA PHE A 117 -1.21 -6.79 9.91
C PHE A 117 -2.38 -6.97 10.89
N VAL A 118 -3.50 -7.54 10.46
CA VAL A 118 -4.65 -7.80 11.34
C VAL A 118 -4.29 -8.81 12.42
N SER A 119 -3.47 -9.83 12.11
CA SER A 119 -2.98 -10.81 13.08
C SER A 119 -2.05 -10.18 14.11
N CYS A 120 -1.11 -9.32 13.68
CA CYS A 120 -0.28 -8.57 14.62
C CYS A 120 -1.14 -7.69 15.53
N SER A 121 -2.11 -6.98 14.95
CA SER A 121 -3.04 -6.11 15.68
C SER A 121 -3.82 -6.90 16.72
N GLU A 122 -4.40 -8.03 16.32
CA GLU A 122 -5.12 -8.95 17.19
C GLU A 122 -4.21 -9.42 18.34
N ALA A 123 -2.92 -9.68 18.12
CA ALA A 123 -2.01 -10.10 19.18
C ALA A 123 -1.65 -9.00 20.18
N ARG A 124 -1.95 -7.72 19.90
CA ARG A 124 -1.61 -6.59 20.80
C ARG A 124 -2.46 -6.59 22.07
N PRO A 125 -1.92 -6.15 23.22
CA PRO A 125 -2.70 -5.94 24.43
C PRO A 125 -3.70 -4.79 24.26
N ILE A 126 -4.82 -4.81 24.99
CA ILE A 126 -5.86 -3.77 24.91
C ILE A 126 -5.33 -2.36 25.24
N SER A 127 -4.25 -2.26 26.02
CA SER A 127 -3.56 -1.00 26.33
C SER A 127 -2.96 -0.29 25.11
N ASP A 128 -2.75 -1.01 24.00
CA ASP A 128 -2.25 -0.42 22.75
C ASP A 128 -3.38 0.11 21.87
N TRP A 129 -4.63 -0.02 22.32
CA TRP A 129 -5.80 0.41 21.58
C TRP A 129 -6.48 1.60 22.26
N SER A 130 -7.09 2.45 21.44
CA SER A 130 -7.91 3.57 21.89
C SER A 130 -8.99 3.87 20.86
N CYS A 131 -10.04 4.59 21.24
CA CYS A 131 -10.97 5.13 20.25
C CYS A 131 -10.33 6.36 19.60
N ASP A 132 -10.24 6.37 18.27
CA ASP A 132 -9.76 7.52 17.53
C ASP A 132 -10.76 8.68 17.52
N ALA A 133 -10.39 9.80 16.90
CA ALA A 133 -11.25 10.98 16.78
C ALA A 133 -12.55 10.70 15.98
N SER A 134 -12.57 9.64 15.19
CA SER A 134 -13.75 9.19 14.44
C SER A 134 -14.59 8.20 15.23
N GLY A 135 -14.19 7.83 16.46
CA GLY A 135 -14.92 6.88 17.29
C GLY A 135 -14.75 5.42 16.88
N HIS A 136 -13.69 5.08 16.13
CA HIS A 136 -13.31 3.71 15.80
C HIS A 136 -12.17 3.22 16.71
N SER A 137 -12.07 1.92 16.98
CA SER A 137 -10.88 1.38 17.62
C SER A 137 -9.66 1.49 16.70
N ALA A 138 -8.66 2.20 17.18
CA ALA A 138 -7.39 2.40 16.52
C ALA A 138 -6.26 1.84 17.39
N LEU A 139 -5.33 1.17 16.70
CA LEU A 139 -4.09 0.69 17.30
C LEU A 139 -3.09 1.86 17.40
N SER A 140 -2.29 1.88 18.46
CA SER A 140 -1.20 2.85 18.62
C SER A 140 -0.25 2.83 17.40
N ALA A 141 0.27 4.00 17.02
CA ALA A 141 1.01 4.17 15.78
C ALA A 141 2.31 3.33 15.69
N SER A 142 2.91 2.98 16.82
CA SER A 142 4.12 2.18 16.89
C SER A 142 3.86 0.67 16.92
N ALA A 143 2.64 0.25 17.25
CA ALA A 143 2.29 -1.16 17.25
C ALA A 143 2.07 -1.66 15.81
N CYS A 144 2.68 -2.79 15.48
CA CYS A 144 2.59 -3.43 14.15
C CYS A 144 3.07 -2.55 12.98
N GLN A 145 4.01 -1.64 13.25
CA GLN A 145 4.51 -0.69 12.25
C GLN A 145 5.10 -1.38 11.01
N ASN A 146 5.81 -2.51 11.19
CA ASN A 146 6.42 -3.24 10.09
C ASN A 146 5.36 -3.85 9.16
N GLU A 147 4.34 -4.50 9.72
CA GLU A 147 3.24 -5.11 8.98
C GLU A 147 2.41 -4.04 8.27
N ALA A 148 2.19 -2.91 8.93
CA ALA A 148 1.47 -1.80 8.32
C ALA A 148 2.24 -1.16 7.17
N GLN A 149 3.55 -0.96 7.32
CA GLN A 149 4.41 -0.48 6.24
C GLN A 149 4.43 -1.47 5.07
N ALA A 150 4.46 -2.78 5.35
CA ALA A 150 4.34 -3.80 4.32
C ALA A 150 2.99 -3.73 3.59
N GLY A 151 1.88 -3.53 4.32
CA GLY A 151 0.54 -3.35 3.75
C GLY A 151 0.46 -2.11 2.85
N VAL A 152 0.90 -0.96 3.34
CA VAL A 152 0.95 0.30 2.56
C VAL A 152 1.84 0.12 1.32
N SER A 153 3.01 -0.49 1.47
CA SER A 153 3.91 -0.78 0.36
C SER A 153 3.26 -1.68 -0.67
N CYS A 154 2.56 -2.75 -0.26
CA CYS A 154 1.86 -3.63 -1.18
C CYS A 154 0.73 -2.90 -1.95
N LEU A 155 -0.08 -2.10 -1.25
CA LEU A 155 -1.16 -1.34 -1.88
C LEU A 155 -0.61 -0.28 -2.85
N ALA A 156 0.54 0.33 -2.56
CA ALA A 156 1.15 1.35 -3.40
C ALA A 156 1.93 0.74 -4.57
N MET A 157 2.86 -0.17 -4.29
CA MET A 157 3.86 -0.69 -5.23
C MET A 157 3.51 -2.06 -5.81
N GLY A 158 2.60 -2.80 -5.19
CA GLY A 158 2.34 -4.21 -5.51
C GLY A 158 3.12 -5.16 -4.60
N PRO A 159 2.80 -6.47 -4.62
CA PRO A 159 3.46 -7.44 -3.77
C PRO A 159 4.85 -7.79 -4.31
N PRO A 160 5.77 -8.34 -3.48
CA PRO A 160 7.13 -8.68 -3.90
C PRO A 160 7.21 -9.68 -5.08
N GLY A 161 6.17 -10.48 -5.29
CA GLY A 161 6.08 -11.43 -6.41
C GLY A 161 5.60 -10.82 -7.75
N GLY A 162 5.31 -9.52 -7.78
CA GLY A 162 4.72 -8.84 -8.92
C GLY A 162 3.18 -8.84 -8.87
N MET A 163 2.58 -7.92 -9.63
CA MET A 163 1.13 -7.81 -9.72
C MET A 163 0.51 -9.02 -10.42
N PRO A 164 -0.73 -9.43 -10.06
CA PRO A 164 -1.47 -10.39 -10.84
C PRO A 164 -1.77 -9.85 -12.25
N ASP A 165 -2.13 -10.74 -13.17
CA ASP A 165 -2.62 -10.34 -14.48
C ASP A 165 -3.99 -9.64 -14.36
N LEU A 166 -4.00 -8.33 -14.60
CA LEU A 166 -5.18 -7.48 -14.59
C LEU A 166 -5.63 -7.09 -16.01
N THR A 167 -5.31 -7.90 -17.02
CA THR A 167 -5.66 -7.63 -18.42
C THR A 167 -7.17 -7.48 -18.61
N ALA A 168 -7.99 -8.29 -17.94
CA ALA A 168 -9.45 -8.22 -18.05
C ALA A 168 -10.00 -6.90 -17.49
N GLU A 169 -9.49 -6.45 -16.35
CA GLU A 169 -9.86 -5.18 -15.71
C GLU A 169 -9.38 -3.98 -16.54
N CYS A 170 -8.19 -4.07 -17.12
CA CYS A 170 -7.71 -3.08 -18.09
C CYS A 170 -8.64 -3.00 -19.31
N GLN A 171 -9.04 -4.14 -19.88
CA GLN A 171 -9.98 -4.19 -21.00
C GLN A 171 -11.34 -3.56 -20.65
N ALA A 172 -11.92 -3.92 -19.50
CA ALA A 172 -13.20 -3.40 -19.04
C ALA A 172 -13.14 -1.87 -18.83
N THR A 173 -12.10 -1.38 -18.15
CA THR A 173 -11.87 0.05 -17.92
C THR A 173 -11.75 0.81 -19.24
N CYS A 174 -10.92 0.30 -20.16
CA CYS A 174 -10.72 0.92 -21.48
C CYS A 174 -11.98 0.90 -22.34
N GLN A 175 -12.77 -0.18 -22.29
CA GLN A 175 -14.05 -0.26 -22.98
C GLN A 175 -15.04 0.79 -22.45
N ALA A 176 -15.12 0.97 -21.13
CA ALA A 176 -15.96 2.00 -20.53
C ALA A 176 -15.59 3.40 -21.02
N MET A 177 -14.29 3.70 -21.16
CA MET A 177 -13.82 5.01 -21.60
C MET A 177 -13.82 5.19 -23.12
N SER A 178 -13.93 4.13 -23.92
CA SER A 178 -13.70 4.13 -25.38
C SER A 178 -14.56 5.11 -26.19
N SER A 179 -15.72 5.51 -25.66
CA SER A 179 -16.61 6.50 -26.29
C SER A 179 -16.19 7.95 -26.07
N LEU A 180 -15.24 8.21 -25.16
CA LEU A 180 -14.77 9.55 -24.84
C LEU A 180 -13.75 10.03 -25.87
N PRO A 181 -13.79 11.31 -26.29
CA PRO A 181 -12.84 11.87 -27.25
C PRO A 181 -11.40 11.93 -26.72
N CYS A 182 -11.22 11.90 -25.39
CA CYS A 182 -9.92 11.89 -24.74
C CYS A 182 -9.39 10.47 -24.44
N ALA A 183 -10.11 9.41 -24.83
CA ALA A 183 -9.66 8.05 -24.56
C ALA A 183 -8.39 7.71 -25.37
N PRO A 184 -7.33 7.19 -24.73
CA PRO A 184 -6.12 6.79 -25.44
C PRO A 184 -6.39 5.59 -26.35
N LYS A 185 -5.82 5.59 -27.56
CA LYS A 185 -6.00 4.50 -28.54
C LYS A 185 -5.31 3.20 -28.13
N ASP A 186 -4.27 3.31 -27.31
CA ASP A 186 -3.43 2.25 -26.77
C ASP A 186 -3.78 1.92 -25.31
N CYS A 187 -4.98 2.30 -24.86
CA CYS A 187 -5.41 2.21 -23.45
C CYS A 187 -5.06 0.88 -22.77
N VAL A 188 -5.39 -0.26 -23.39
CA VAL A 188 -5.20 -1.58 -22.77
C VAL A 188 -3.70 -1.90 -22.62
N SER A 189 -2.91 -1.70 -23.66
CA SER A 189 -1.46 -1.95 -23.61
C SER A 189 -0.77 -1.05 -22.60
N THR A 190 -1.12 0.24 -22.55
CA THR A 190 -0.57 1.18 -21.56
C THR A 190 -0.97 0.80 -20.13
N CYS A 191 -2.21 0.32 -19.93
CA CYS A 191 -2.69 -0.12 -18.62
C CYS A 191 -1.89 -1.33 -18.11
N VAL A 192 -1.77 -2.37 -18.93
CA VAL A 192 -1.03 -3.59 -18.58
C VAL A 192 0.45 -3.28 -18.33
N ASP A 193 1.08 -2.47 -19.19
CA ASP A 193 2.48 -2.07 -19.03
C ASP A 193 2.74 -1.32 -17.71
N LYS A 194 1.86 -0.37 -17.34
CA LYS A 194 1.96 0.36 -16.08
C LYS A 194 1.80 -0.53 -14.86
N ILE A 195 0.95 -1.56 -14.92
CA ILE A 195 0.76 -2.51 -13.83
C ILE A 195 1.96 -3.48 -13.74
N ALA A 196 2.54 -3.88 -14.87
CA ALA A 196 3.66 -4.82 -14.88
C ALA A 196 5.01 -4.17 -14.54
N HIS A 197 5.23 -2.93 -14.97
CA HIS A 197 6.56 -2.30 -14.99
C HIS A 197 6.59 -0.87 -14.42
N GLY A 198 5.42 -0.28 -14.16
CA GLY A 198 5.34 1.09 -13.68
C GLY A 198 5.73 1.23 -12.20
N PRO A 199 6.23 2.40 -11.79
CA PRO A 199 6.21 2.76 -10.38
C PRO A 199 4.74 2.78 -9.91
N CYS A 200 4.50 2.46 -8.65
CA CYS A 200 3.15 2.47 -8.08
C CYS A 200 2.19 1.45 -8.71
N ALA A 201 2.70 0.31 -9.19
CA ALA A 201 1.91 -0.73 -9.85
C ALA A 201 0.70 -1.21 -9.02
N GLY A 202 0.84 -1.31 -7.70
CA GLY A 202 -0.26 -1.64 -6.79
C GLY A 202 -1.39 -0.62 -6.83
N ALA A 203 -1.05 0.68 -6.76
CA ALA A 203 -2.02 1.75 -6.78
C ALA A 203 -2.69 1.89 -8.16
N VAL A 204 -1.93 1.69 -9.24
CA VAL A 204 -2.49 1.60 -10.59
C VAL A 204 -3.46 0.42 -10.68
N GLY A 205 -3.09 -0.75 -10.17
CA GLY A 205 -3.94 -1.93 -10.13
C GLY A 205 -5.27 -1.68 -9.41
N LEU A 206 -5.23 -1.00 -8.26
CA LEU A 206 -6.44 -0.60 -7.52
C LEU A 206 -7.35 0.33 -8.34
N VAL A 207 -6.78 1.36 -8.97
CA VAL A 207 -7.54 2.27 -9.85
C VAL A 207 -8.17 1.50 -11.00
N THR A 208 -7.45 0.55 -11.59
CA THR A 208 -7.95 -0.30 -12.68
C THR A 208 -9.09 -1.21 -12.22
N VAL A 209 -8.96 -1.88 -11.07
CA VAL A 209 -10.04 -2.72 -10.52
C VAL A 209 -11.29 -1.90 -10.21
N CYS A 210 -11.12 -0.69 -9.67
CA CYS A 210 -12.26 0.20 -9.45
C CYS A 210 -12.87 0.67 -10.78
N GLY A 211 -12.03 1.10 -11.73
CA GLY A 211 -12.43 1.56 -13.05
C GLY A 211 -13.19 0.51 -13.87
N ALA A 212 -12.84 -0.78 -13.70
CA ALA A 212 -13.50 -1.91 -14.36
C ALA A 212 -14.96 -2.09 -13.93
N LYS A 213 -15.35 -1.51 -12.78
CA LYS A 213 -16.73 -1.52 -12.27
C LYS A 213 -17.55 -0.34 -12.76
N LEU A 214 -16.93 0.62 -13.46
CA LEU A 214 -17.56 1.84 -13.93
C LEU A 214 -18.08 1.70 -15.36
N THR A 215 -19.04 2.54 -15.70
CA THR A 215 -19.63 2.65 -17.03
C THR A 215 -19.15 3.91 -17.75
N ALA A 216 -19.42 4.04 -19.05
CA ALA A 216 -19.05 5.24 -19.81
C ALA A 216 -19.60 6.56 -19.21
N ALA A 217 -20.79 6.50 -18.61
CA ALA A 217 -21.42 7.64 -17.96
C ALA A 217 -20.71 8.06 -16.66
N ASP A 218 -19.72 7.32 -16.19
CA ASP A 218 -18.99 7.60 -14.95
C ASP A 218 -17.66 8.30 -15.19
N TYR A 219 -17.32 8.56 -16.45
CA TYR A 219 -16.08 9.19 -16.84
C TYR A 219 -16.34 10.53 -17.54
N GLN A 220 -15.40 11.45 -17.37
CA GLN A 220 -15.34 12.71 -18.10
C GLN A 220 -13.92 13.01 -18.57
N CYS A 221 -13.79 13.83 -19.60
CA CYS A 221 -12.48 14.29 -20.06
C CYS A 221 -12.00 15.48 -19.23
N VAL A 222 -10.89 15.31 -18.51
CA VAL A 222 -10.19 16.38 -17.79
C VAL A 222 -8.76 16.43 -18.31
N GLN A 223 -8.34 17.60 -18.81
CA GLN A 223 -6.99 17.82 -19.35
C GLN A 223 -6.55 16.76 -20.40
N ASN A 224 -7.47 16.36 -21.29
CA ASN A 224 -7.26 15.31 -22.30
C ASN A 224 -7.04 13.90 -21.75
N ALA A 225 -7.42 13.63 -20.50
CA ALA A 225 -7.44 12.29 -19.93
C ALA A 225 -8.86 11.94 -19.42
N PRO A 226 -9.31 10.68 -19.57
CA PRO A 226 -10.53 10.24 -18.92
C PRO A 226 -10.30 10.10 -17.41
N VAL A 227 -11.19 10.68 -16.61
CA VAL A 227 -11.19 10.58 -15.15
C VAL A 227 -12.57 10.18 -14.64
N PRO A 228 -12.67 9.32 -13.61
CA PRO A 228 -13.93 9.07 -12.94
C PRO A 228 -14.54 10.37 -12.36
N GLN A 229 -15.86 10.54 -12.46
CA GLN A 229 -16.58 11.68 -11.88
C GLN A 229 -17.18 11.36 -10.51
N ASP A 230 -17.73 12.38 -9.84
CA ASP A 230 -18.47 12.27 -8.56
C ASP A 230 -17.70 11.57 -7.43
N GLY A 231 -16.36 11.66 -7.44
CA GLY A 231 -15.52 11.03 -6.43
C GLY A 231 -15.45 9.51 -6.51
N LYS A 232 -15.92 8.90 -7.60
CA LYS A 232 -15.74 7.47 -7.87
C LYS A 232 -14.26 7.13 -7.91
N CYS A 233 -13.89 6.01 -7.30
CA CYS A 233 -12.50 5.57 -7.17
C CYS A 233 -11.56 6.59 -6.49
N SER A 234 -12.10 7.54 -5.70
CA SER A 234 -11.30 8.62 -5.12
C SER A 234 -10.24 8.12 -4.13
N ALA A 235 -10.49 7.04 -3.41
CA ALA A 235 -9.51 6.46 -2.49
C ALA A 235 -8.29 5.93 -3.27
N GLU A 236 -8.54 5.19 -4.34
CA GLU A 236 -7.53 4.59 -5.23
C GLU A 236 -6.76 5.67 -5.99
N ILE A 237 -7.45 6.67 -6.52
CA ILE A 237 -6.83 7.81 -7.21
C ILE A 237 -5.93 8.60 -6.26
N ASN A 238 -6.38 8.85 -5.02
CA ASN A 238 -5.57 9.55 -4.03
C ASN A 238 -4.34 8.74 -3.62
N LEU A 239 -4.45 7.42 -3.49
CA LEU A 239 -3.31 6.54 -3.24
C LEU A 239 -2.29 6.61 -4.38
N LEU A 240 -2.76 6.51 -5.63
CA LEU A 240 -1.90 6.64 -6.81
C LEU A 240 -1.20 7.99 -6.85
N ALA A 241 -1.93 9.09 -6.65
CA ALA A 241 -1.37 10.43 -6.63
C ALA A 241 -0.27 10.59 -5.57
N LYS A 242 -0.49 10.08 -4.35
CA LYS A 242 0.51 10.11 -3.27
C LYS A 242 1.74 9.28 -3.62
N CYS A 243 1.54 8.10 -4.20
CA CYS A 243 2.66 7.26 -4.62
C CYS A 243 3.50 7.96 -5.71
N LEU A 244 2.85 8.54 -6.73
CA LEU A 244 3.55 9.29 -7.78
C LEU A 244 4.31 10.51 -7.21
N GLN A 245 3.73 11.25 -6.25
CA GLN A 245 4.41 12.35 -5.57
C GLN A 245 5.67 11.88 -4.81
N ALA A 246 5.61 10.70 -4.18
CA ALA A 246 6.76 10.12 -3.47
C ALA A 246 7.90 9.69 -4.42
N HIS A 247 7.57 9.36 -5.67
CA HIS A 247 8.53 8.90 -6.69
C HIS A 247 8.98 10.00 -7.67
N GLY A 248 8.71 11.28 -7.37
CA GLY A 248 9.21 12.40 -8.16
C GLY A 248 8.46 12.62 -9.46
N GLY A 249 7.12 12.64 -9.39
CA GLY A 249 6.22 12.92 -10.52
C GLY A 249 6.56 14.18 -11.31
#